data_AF-A0A357V4A2-F1
#
_entry.id   AF-A0A357V4A2-F1
#
_cell.length_a   1.000
_cell.length_b   1.000
_cell.length_c   1.000
_cell.angle_alpha   90.00
_cell.angle_beta   90.00
_cell.angle_gamma   90.00
#
_symmetry.space_group_name_H-M   'P 1'
#
loop_
_entity.id
_entity.type
_entity.pdbx_description
1 polymer ?
#
loop_
_entity_poly.entity_id
_entity_poly.type
_entity_poly.pdbx_seq_one_letter_code
_entity_poly.pdbx_strand_id
1 'polypeptide(L)' 'LQEQNFERVGGSTRVQVNVRVISSTTRDLQAEVAAGRFREDLFYRLNVVPLTVPALADRREDIR' A
#
# COMPACT_ATOMS: atom_id res chain seq x y z
N LEU A 1 -0.03 8.48 7.10
CA LEU A 1 0.85 9.22 6.17
C LEU A 1 0.70 10.73 6.25
N GLN A 2 -0.23 11.26 7.07
CA GLN A 2 -0.63 12.67 7.03
C GLN A 2 0.40 13.65 7.61
N GLU A 3 1.36 13.20 8.43
CA GLU A 3 2.28 14.11 9.12
C GLU A 3 3.77 13.89 8.79
N GLN A 4 4.12 12.97 7.86
CA GLN A 4 5.52 12.71 7.46
C GLN A 4 6.47 12.50 8.65
N ASN A 5 5.95 11.95 9.75
CA ASN A 5 6.68 11.78 10.97
C ASN A 5 6.24 10.52 11.69
N PHE A 6 7.10 10.04 12.57
CA PHE A 6 6.84 8.87 13.40
C PHE A 6 7.61 8.98 14.72
N GLU A 7 7.21 8.16 15.69
CA GLU A 7 7.88 7.98 16.97
C GLU A 7 8.47 6.57 17.00
N ARG A 8 9.67 6.43 17.57
CA ARG A 8 10.27 5.11 17.79
C ARG A 8 9.49 4.41 18.90
N VAL A 9 9.34 3.09 18.81
CA VAL A 9 8.70 2.30 19.88
C VAL A 9 9.46 2.54 21.20
N GLY A 10 8.77 3.04 22.22
CA GLY A 10 9.35 3.37 23.52
C GLY A 10 10.04 4.74 23.61
N GLY A 11 10.03 5.54 22.55
CA GLY A 11 10.52 6.93 22.57
C GLY A 11 9.40 7.95 22.41
N SER A 12 9.64 9.19 22.83
CA SER A 12 8.70 10.32 22.69
C SER A 12 9.14 11.35 21.64
N THR A 13 10.31 11.17 21.03
CA THR A 13 10.83 12.09 20.02
C THR A 13 10.18 11.83 18.67
N ARG A 14 9.49 12.84 18.13
CA ARG A 14 8.99 12.84 16.76
C ARG A 14 10.12 13.05 15.76
N VAL A 15 10.23 12.17 14.78
CA VAL A 15 11.20 12.25 13.69
C VAL A 15 10.48 12.60 12.40
N GLN A 16 10.84 13.72 11.76
CA GLN A 16 10.35 14.06 10.42
C GLN A 16 11.12 13.31 9.34
N VAL A 17 10.42 12.86 8.31
CA VAL A 17 10.97 12.12 7.18
C VAL A 17 10.31 12.49 5.86
N ASN A 18 11.12 12.61 4.82
CA ASN A 18 10.64 12.69 3.45
C ASN A 18 10.73 11.30 2.80
N VAL A 19 9.59 10.61 2.69
CA VAL A 19 9.52 9.24 2.16
C VAL A 19 8.48 9.13 1.06
N ARG A 20 8.78 8.29 0.07
CA ARG A 20 7.82 7.83 -0.93
C ARG A 20 7.40 6.40 -0.58
N VAL A 21 6.10 6.15 -0.51
CA VAL A 21 5.54 4.83 -0.23
C VAL A 21 5.09 4.18 -1.53
N ILE A 22 5.49 2.93 -1.73
CA ILE A 22 4.99 2.05 -2.78
C ILE A 22 4.56 0.76 -2.09
N SER A 23 3.37 0.26 -2.42
CA SER A 23 2.81 -0.97 -1.86
C SER A 23 2.30 -1.87 -2.97
N SER A 24 2.38 -3.19 -2.78
CA SER A 24 1.77 -4.18 -3.65
C SER A 24 1.05 -5.24 -2.81
N THR A 25 0.02 -5.84 -3.39
CA THR A 25 -0.78 -6.90 -2.75
C THR A 25 -1.39 -7.78 -3.83
N THR A 26 -1.51 -9.08 -3.54
CA THR A 26 -2.25 -10.04 -4.37
C THR A 26 -3.70 -10.20 -3.91
N ARG A 27 -4.06 -9.64 -2.74
CA ARG A 27 -5.42 -9.68 -2.19
C ARG A 27 -6.22 -8.48 -2.68
N ASP A 28 -7.53 -8.68 -2.85
CA ASP A 28 -8.48 -7.61 -3.08
C ASP A 28 -8.67 -6.77 -1.81
N LEU A 29 -8.08 -5.57 -1.79
CA LEU A 29 -8.18 -4.68 -0.64
C LEU A 29 -9.60 -4.17 -0.40
N GLN A 30 -10.46 -4.05 -1.43
CA GLN A 30 -11.84 -3.62 -1.21
C GLN A 30 -12.60 -4.68 -0.42
N ALA A 31 -12.41 -5.96 -0.74
CA ALA A 31 -12.97 -7.07 0.04
C ALA A 31 -12.39 -7.15 1.46
N GLU A 32 -11.09 -6.90 1.64
CA GLU A 32 -10.45 -6.87 2.96
C GLU A 32 -10.92 -5.69 3.83
N VAL A 33 -11.21 -4.54 3.23
CA VAL A 33 -11.84 -3.39 3.91
C VAL A 33 -13.26 -3.74 4.34
N ALA A 34 -14.06 -4.29 3.43
CA ALA A 34 -15.44 -4.72 3.74
C ALA A 34 -15.47 -5.78 4.86
N ALA A 35 -14.47 -6.65 4.92
CA ALA A 35 -14.34 -7.65 5.97
C ALA A 35 -13.72 -7.13 7.29
N GLY A 36 -13.41 -5.83 7.38
CA GLY A 36 -12.83 -5.21 8.57
C GLY A 36 -11.39 -5.62 8.88
N ARG A 37 -10.72 -6.31 7.95
CA ARG A 37 -9.32 -6.76 8.11
C ARG A 37 -8.33 -5.71 7.62
N PHE A 38 -8.78 -4.78 6.79
CA PHE A 38 -7.98 -3.68 6.30
C PHE A 38 -8.62 -2.33 6.62
N ARG A 39 -7.79 -1.36 6.99
CA ARG A 39 -8.24 -0.02 7.32
C ARG A 39 -8.62 0.76 6.07
N GLU A 40 -9.86 1.22 6.03
CA GLU A 40 -10.41 2.01 4.92
C GLU A 40 -9.62 3.31 4.66
N ASP A 41 -9.23 4.03 5.71
CA ASP A 41 -8.47 5.28 5.58
C ASP A 41 -7.07 5.07 4.98
N LEU A 42 -6.44 3.92 5.27
CA LEU A 42 -5.17 3.54 4.68
C LEU A 42 -5.35 3.13 3.21
N PHE A 43 -6.44 2.43 2.88
CA PHE A 43 -6.75 2.04 1.50
C PHE A 43 -6.85 3.27 0.59
N TYR A 44 -7.66 4.27 0.96
CA TYR A 44 -7.79 5.49 0.17
C TYR A 44 -6.48 6.27 0.03
N ARG A 45 -5.57 6.19 1.00
CA ARG A 45 -4.24 6.84 0.92
C ARG A 45 -3.26 6.11 0.00
N LEU A 46 -3.34 4.79 -0.08
CA LEU A 46 -2.48 3.99 -0.95
C LEU A 46 -3.02 3.92 -2.38
N ASN A 47 -4.35 3.92 -2.54
CA ASN A 47 -5.03 3.71 -3.81
C ASN A 47 -5.18 4.99 -4.67
N VAL A 48 -4.16 5.84 -4.70
CA VAL A 48 -4.18 7.10 -5.49
C VAL A 48 -3.83 6.84 -6.95
N VAL A 49 -2.85 5.97 -7.20
CA VAL A 49 -2.44 5.54 -8.55
C VAL A 49 -2.35 4.01 -8.57
N PRO A 50 -3.48 3.30 -8.75
CA PRO A 50 -3.46 1.85 -8.84
C PRO A 50 -2.75 1.40 -10.13
N LEU A 51 -1.87 0.41 -9.99
CA LEU A 51 -1.21 -0.26 -11.10
C LEU A 51 -1.54 -1.75 -11.07
N THR A 52 -2.38 -2.18 -12.00
CA THR A 52 -2.69 -3.60 -12.17
C THR A 52 -1.62 -4.25 -13.04
N VAL A 53 -0.94 -5.25 -12.49
CA VAL A 53 0.02 -6.06 -13.22
C VAL A 53 -0.69 -7.32 -13.73
N PRO A 54 -0.83 -7.50 -15.06
CA PRO A 54 -1.46 -8.69 -15.63
C PRO A 54 -0.64 -9.95 -15.33
N ALA A 55 -1.30 -11.11 -15.29
CA ALA A 55 -0.61 -12.38 -15.07
C ALA A 55 0.26 -12.72 -16.28
N LEU A 56 1.33 -13.50 -16.06
CA LEU A 56 2.19 -13.96 -17.16
C LEU A 56 1.41 -14.80 -18.20
N ALA A 57 0.34 -15.49 -17.77
CA ALA A 57 -0.54 -16.23 -18.66
C ALA A 57 -1.28 -15.34 -19.68
N ASP A 58 -1.46 -14.05 -19.36
CA ASP A 58 -2.05 -13.02 -20.23
C ASP A 58 -0.99 -12.30 -21.08
N ARG A 59 0.29 -12.61 -20.84
CA ARG A 59 1.49 -12.00 -21.46
C ARG A 59 2.44 -13.08 -21.97
N ARG A 60 1.90 -14.05 -22.71
CA ARG A 60 2.68 -15.21 -23.18
C ARG A 60 3.77 -14.83 -24.17
N GLU A 61 3.59 -13.72 -24.89
CA GLU A 61 4.57 -13.14 -25.81
C GLU A 61 5.88 -12.74 -25.13
N ASP A 62 5.88 -12.54 -23.81
CA ASP A 62 7.09 -12.26 -23.04
C ASP A 62 7.89 -13.52 -22.69
N ILE A 63 7.33 -14.71 -22.93
CA ILE A 63 7.99 -16.00 -22.73
C ILE A 63 8.70 -16.37 -24.05
N ARG A 64 10.04 -16.38 -24.02
CA ARG A 64 10.88 -16.89 -25.13
C ARG A 64 11.00 -18.41 -25.09
#